data_AF-A0A6B0SL44-F1
#
_entry.id   AF-A0A6B0SL44-F1
#
_cell.length_a   1.000
_cell.length_b   1.000
_cell.length_c   1.000
_cell.angle_alpha   90.00
_cell.angle_beta   90.00
_cell.angle_gamma   90.00
#
_symmetry.space_group_name_H-M   'P 1'
#
loop_
_entity.id
_entity.type
_entity.pdbx_description
1 polymer ?
#
loop_
_entity_poly.entity_id
_entity_poly.type
_entity_poly.pdbx_seq_one_letter_code
_entity_poly.pdbx_strand_id
1 'polypeptide(L)'
;MFVRAFLTVAFLVGVYIGTGIAHRAVERFVSRTEGVTEHQAEITFRIVQISMYILTLIVVLGFWKVNLSGLLIGAGFAGIVLGMAARQTLGAVIAGLVLMFSRPFEIGDWVKVGDKDGIVTDITIVNTRLQTFDGEYVMLPNDYVGSNEVTNRSRKGRLRIHVEVGVDYTTDVDRAMDVAKEAMGDVEDILTVPRPQVVLKSFDDSAVTLDLRFWIDKPSSRRMWRAQTAVISAVKTAFDEEGVKIPFPQRELSGRAETGGFRVSEQPTIEADEPVDADQPGSAVRRDDQFGDGSGVTESGGGEGARTTAETCADEATGAAMSDLADRRGTETTVYQPAEDSLLLAETAVAELSTRDCVLEVGTGSGYVAATVADGESGSRVGR
;
A
#
# COMPACT_ATOMS: atom_id res chain seq x y z
N MET A 1 -21.94 39.19 55.58
CA MET A 1 -21.75 37.73 55.69
C MET A 1 -23.02 36.98 55.32
N PHE A 2 -24.16 37.29 55.96
CA PHE A 2 -25.46 36.64 55.72
C PHE A 2 -25.97 36.68 54.27
N VAL A 3 -25.87 37.83 53.59
CA VAL A 3 -26.29 37.94 52.16
C VAL A 3 -25.45 37.02 51.26
N ARG A 4 -24.14 36.93 51.50
CA ARG A 4 -23.26 36.06 50.72
C ARG A 4 -23.57 34.59 50.99
N ALA A 5 -23.67 34.21 52.27
CA ALA A 5 -24.05 32.86 52.68
C ALA A 5 -25.38 32.43 52.03
N PHE A 6 -26.41 33.29 52.09
CA PHE A 6 -27.70 33.06 51.44
C PHE A 6 -27.58 32.88 49.91
N LEU A 7 -26.81 33.72 49.22
CA LEU A 7 -26.57 33.59 47.78
C LEU A 7 -25.83 32.28 47.44
N THR A 8 -24.83 31.88 48.23
CA THR A 8 -24.15 30.58 48.07
C THR A 8 -25.12 29.41 48.22
N VAL A 9 -25.95 29.41 49.27
CA VAL A 9 -26.91 28.33 49.53
C VAL A 9 -27.97 28.28 48.42
N ALA A 10 -28.51 29.43 48.01
CA ALA A 10 -29.46 29.52 46.91
C ALA A 10 -28.86 28.98 45.59
N PHE A 11 -27.59 29.31 45.31
CA PHE A 11 -26.89 28.83 44.11
C PHE A 11 -26.60 27.31 44.17
N LEU A 12 -26.16 26.78 45.32
CA LEU A 12 -25.94 25.34 45.51
C LEU A 12 -27.25 24.55 45.37
N VAL A 13 -28.36 25.07 45.90
CA VAL A 13 -29.69 24.49 45.71
C VAL A 13 -30.09 24.54 44.23
N GLY A 14 -29.83 25.65 43.54
CA GLY A 14 -30.04 25.77 42.09
C GLY A 14 -29.23 24.74 41.28
N VAL A 15 -27.97 24.52 41.65
CA VAL A 15 -27.10 23.52 41.02
C VAL A 15 -27.60 22.10 41.30
N TYR A 16 -27.96 21.79 42.55
CA TYR A 16 -28.52 20.48 42.92
C TYR A 16 -29.79 20.15 42.13
N ILE A 17 -30.72 21.11 42.03
CA ILE A 17 -31.92 21.00 41.21
C ILE A 17 -31.54 20.84 39.74
N GLY A 18 -30.60 21.65 39.25
CA GLY A 18 -30.11 21.60 37.88
C GLY A 18 -29.44 20.28 37.52
N THR A 19 -28.73 19.63 38.44
CA THR A 19 -28.15 18.28 38.22
C THR A 19 -29.26 17.24 38.05
N GLY A 20 -30.33 17.34 38.84
CA GLY A 20 -31.51 16.48 38.67
C GLY A 20 -32.26 16.71 37.35
N ILE A 21 -32.30 17.95 36.87
CA ILE A 21 -32.85 18.28 35.54
C ILE A 21 -31.94 17.75 34.44
N ALA A 22 -30.62 17.91 34.56
CA ALA A 22 -29.64 17.42 33.60
C ALA A 22 -29.72 15.89 33.46
N HIS A 23 -29.85 15.15 34.56
CA HIS A 23 -30.04 13.69 34.53
C HIS A 23 -31.26 13.30 33.70
N ARG A 24 -32.42 13.92 34.00
CA ARG A 24 -33.67 13.65 33.26
C ARG A 24 -33.58 14.08 31.80
N ALA A 25 -32.83 15.13 31.49
CA ALA A 25 -32.62 15.58 30.12
C ALA A 25 -31.77 14.59 29.32
N VAL A 26 -30.69 14.07 29.93
CA VAL A 26 -29.83 13.06 29.32
C VAL A 26 -30.60 11.76 29.11
N GLU A 27 -31.30 11.24 30.11
CA GLU A 27 -32.14 10.03 29.98
C GLU A 27 -33.21 10.19 28.89
N ARG A 28 -33.86 11.35 28.82
CA ARG A 28 -34.87 11.65 27.79
C ARG A 28 -34.29 11.76 26.38
N PHE A 29 -33.02 12.18 26.25
CA PHE A 29 -32.33 12.26 24.96
C PHE A 29 -31.87 10.88 24.48
N VAL A 30 -31.35 10.06 25.40
CA VAL A 30 -30.89 8.69 25.15
C VAL A 30 -32.05 7.79 24.77
N SER A 31 -33.17 7.85 25.51
CA SER A 31 -34.39 7.07 25.19
C SER A 31 -35.05 7.43 23.85
N ARG A 32 -34.72 8.58 23.25
CA ARG A 32 -35.22 8.99 21.93
C ARG A 32 -34.29 8.60 20.78
N THR A 33 -33.08 8.15 21.06
CA THR A 33 -32.06 7.89 20.04
C THR A 33 -31.72 6.42 20.01
N GLU A 34 -32.19 5.70 18.98
CA GLU A 34 -31.80 4.32 18.72
C GLU A 34 -30.30 4.28 18.35
N GLY A 35 -29.47 3.69 19.21
CA GLY A 35 -28.03 3.53 18.97
C GLY A 35 -27.10 4.08 20.07
N VAL A 36 -27.62 4.73 21.10
CA VAL A 36 -26.80 5.15 22.26
C VAL A 36 -26.75 4.03 23.29
N THR A 37 -25.56 3.47 23.51
CA THR A 37 -25.34 2.45 24.54
C THR A 37 -25.50 3.07 25.93
N GLU A 38 -26.05 2.32 26.89
CA GLU A 38 -26.22 2.74 28.30
C GLU A 38 -24.90 3.30 28.90
N HIS A 39 -23.77 2.72 28.52
CA HIS A 39 -22.44 3.19 28.94
C HIS A 39 -22.10 4.61 28.44
N GLN A 40 -22.48 4.96 27.21
CA GLN A 40 -22.22 6.29 26.64
C GLN A 40 -23.06 7.37 27.34
N ALA A 41 -24.29 7.03 27.70
CA ALA A 41 -25.18 7.90 28.46
C ALA A 41 -24.62 8.19 29.86
N GLU A 42 -24.14 7.14 30.55
CA GLU A 42 -23.56 7.28 31.88
C GLU A 42 -22.29 8.14 31.86
N ILE A 43 -21.38 7.90 30.90
CA ILE A 43 -20.16 8.70 30.72
C ILE A 43 -20.52 10.18 30.48
N THR A 44 -21.47 10.44 29.57
CA THR A 44 -21.90 11.80 29.24
C THR A 44 -22.46 12.50 30.46
N PHE A 45 -23.32 11.83 31.23
CA PHE A 45 -23.88 12.37 32.46
C PHE A 45 -22.79 12.71 33.49
N ARG A 46 -21.83 11.79 33.72
CA ARG A 46 -20.71 12.02 34.64
C ARG A 46 -19.86 13.20 34.22
N ILE A 47 -19.56 13.37 32.93
CA ILE A 47 -18.80 14.52 32.41
C ILE A 47 -19.56 15.84 32.65
N VAL A 48 -20.85 15.88 32.35
CA VAL A 48 -21.69 17.08 32.57
C VAL A 48 -21.77 17.41 34.07
N GLN A 49 -21.94 16.40 34.92
CA GLN A 49 -22.01 16.56 36.38
C GLN A 49 -20.70 17.12 36.94
N ILE A 50 -19.55 16.54 36.57
CA ILE A 50 -18.23 17.02 37.01
C ILE A 50 -18.01 18.47 36.54
N SER A 51 -18.34 18.77 35.28
CA SER A 51 -18.21 20.12 34.73
C SER A 51 -19.08 21.13 35.50
N MET A 52 -20.29 20.74 35.86
CA MET A 52 -21.21 21.55 36.66
C MET A 52 -20.66 21.81 38.07
N TYR A 53 -20.07 20.80 38.72
CA TYR A 53 -19.45 20.97 40.04
C TYR A 53 -18.21 21.86 40.00
N ILE A 54 -17.35 21.73 38.99
CA ILE A 54 -16.20 22.61 38.79
C ILE A 54 -16.66 24.06 38.61
N LEU A 55 -17.63 24.30 37.72
CA LEU A 55 -18.18 25.63 37.51
C LEU A 55 -18.80 26.20 38.79
N THR A 56 -19.51 25.36 39.54
CA THR A 56 -20.13 25.73 40.80
C THR A 56 -19.08 26.17 41.82
N LEU A 57 -18.02 25.39 41.98
CA LEU A 57 -16.92 25.70 42.89
C LEU A 57 -16.28 27.07 42.56
N ILE A 58 -16.04 27.35 41.28
CA ILE A 58 -15.47 28.63 40.82
C ILE A 58 -16.38 29.81 41.19
N VAL A 59 -17.69 29.69 40.92
CA VAL A 59 -18.67 30.75 41.24
C VAL A 59 -18.78 30.98 42.75
N VAL A 60 -18.80 29.91 43.54
CA VAL A 60 -18.82 29.97 45.01
C VAL A 60 -17.59 30.69 45.54
N LEU A 61 -16.38 30.32 45.10
CA LEU A 61 -15.13 30.99 45.50
C LEU A 61 -15.16 32.50 45.14
N GLY A 62 -15.78 32.85 44.01
CA GLY A 62 -16.00 34.23 43.58
C GLY A 62 -16.87 35.04 44.55
N PHE A 63 -17.99 34.48 45.05
CA PHE A 63 -18.83 35.16 46.04
C PHE A 63 -18.10 35.46 47.35
N TRP A 64 -17.12 34.64 47.70
CA TRP A 64 -16.31 34.80 48.90
C TRP A 64 -15.12 35.74 48.71
N LYS A 65 -14.97 36.36 47.53
CA LYS A 65 -13.87 37.26 47.16
C LYS A 65 -12.48 36.61 47.36
N VAL A 66 -12.40 35.30 47.21
CA VAL A 66 -11.11 34.61 47.15
C VAL A 66 -10.39 35.06 45.88
N ASN A 67 -9.07 35.25 45.95
CA ASN A 67 -8.30 35.58 44.76
C ASN A 67 -8.29 34.38 43.81
N LEU A 68 -9.03 34.49 42.71
CA LEU A 68 -9.17 33.42 41.73
C LEU A 68 -8.00 33.40 40.72
N SER A 69 -7.08 34.38 40.73
CA SER A 69 -6.07 34.54 39.69
C SER A 69 -5.20 33.29 39.53
N GLY A 70 -4.73 32.70 40.63
CA GLY A 70 -3.94 31.46 40.59
C GLY A 70 -4.73 30.28 40.01
N LEU A 71 -6.01 30.16 40.35
CA LEU A 71 -6.88 29.11 39.83
C LEU A 71 -7.18 29.31 38.34
N LEU A 72 -7.39 30.55 37.90
CA LEU A 72 -7.60 30.88 36.48
C LEU A 72 -6.34 30.62 35.65
N ILE A 73 -5.16 30.93 36.16
CA ILE A 73 -3.89 30.62 35.48
C ILE A 73 -3.73 29.11 35.33
N GLY A 74 -3.94 28.35 36.41
CA GLY A 74 -3.89 26.88 36.38
C GLY A 74 -4.94 26.28 35.44
N ALA A 75 -6.17 26.79 35.47
CA ALA A 75 -7.25 26.37 34.57
C ALA A 75 -6.96 26.72 33.10
N GLY A 76 -6.36 27.88 32.84
CA GLY A 76 -5.93 28.28 31.51
C GLY A 76 -4.87 27.34 30.94
N PHE A 77 -3.85 27.01 31.73
CA PHE A 77 -2.84 26.04 31.33
C PHE A 77 -3.44 24.63 31.12
N ALA A 78 -4.27 24.16 32.04
CA ALA A 78 -4.97 22.88 31.91
C ALA A 78 -5.85 22.84 30.65
N GLY A 79 -6.55 23.93 30.33
CA GLY A 79 -7.36 24.07 29.13
C GLY A 79 -6.55 23.98 27.84
N ILE A 80 -5.36 24.59 27.80
CA ILE A 80 -4.44 24.50 26.66
C ILE A 80 -3.97 23.05 26.47
N VAL A 81 -3.55 22.36 27.53
CA VAL A 81 -3.10 20.97 27.47
C VAL A 81 -4.23 20.05 27.01
N LEU A 82 -5.43 20.19 27.59
CA LEU A 82 -6.61 19.42 27.18
C LEU A 82 -7.02 19.70 25.74
N GLY A 83 -6.96 20.97 25.31
CA GLY A 83 -7.27 21.37 23.94
C GLY A 83 -6.29 20.79 22.93
N MET A 84 -4.99 20.78 23.24
CA MET A 84 -3.98 20.13 22.41
C MET A 84 -4.21 18.62 22.33
N ALA A 85 -4.56 17.97 23.44
CA ALA A 85 -4.89 16.54 23.46
C ALA A 85 -6.16 16.21 22.64
N ALA A 86 -7.17 17.08 22.65
CA ALA A 86 -8.43 16.88 21.93
C ALA A 86 -8.39 17.31 20.46
N ARG A 87 -7.29 17.89 19.98
CA ARG A 87 -7.18 18.52 18.65
C ARG A 87 -7.60 17.57 17.51
N GLN A 88 -7.16 16.31 17.56
CA GLN A 88 -7.45 15.34 16.49
C GLN A 88 -8.94 14.99 16.42
N THR A 89 -9.56 14.70 17.58
CA THR A 89 -11.01 14.39 17.64
C THR A 89 -11.85 15.57 17.18
N LEU A 90 -11.50 16.80 17.59
CA LEU A 90 -12.17 18.02 17.14
C LEU A 90 -12.02 18.22 15.62
N GLY A 91 -10.84 17.92 15.08
CA GLY A 91 -10.57 17.94 13.65
C GLY A 91 -11.49 17.02 12.86
N ALA A 92 -11.64 15.77 13.30
CA ALA A 92 -12.53 14.79 12.67
C ALA A 92 -14.00 15.24 12.69
N VAL A 93 -14.47 15.80 13.81
CA VAL A 93 -15.84 16.33 13.93
C VAL A 93 -16.09 17.50 12.97
N ILE A 94 -15.17 18.47 12.93
CA ILE A 94 -15.30 19.63 12.04
C ILE A 94 -15.24 19.18 10.58
N ALA A 95 -14.33 18.29 10.22
CA ALA A 95 -14.24 17.72 8.88
C ALA A 95 -15.53 16.98 8.50
N GLY A 96 -16.11 16.20 9.42
CA GLY A 96 -17.39 15.53 9.21
C GLY A 96 -18.53 16.51 8.90
N LEU A 97 -18.64 17.59 9.68
CA LEU A 97 -19.62 18.64 9.41
C LEU A 97 -19.40 19.26 8.03
N VAL A 98 -18.16 19.58 7.67
CA VAL A 98 -17.83 20.14 6.35
C VAL A 98 -18.21 19.19 5.22
N LEU A 99 -17.91 17.89 5.34
CA LEU A 99 -18.28 16.87 4.36
C LEU A 99 -19.81 16.77 4.19
N MET A 100 -20.56 16.78 5.29
CA MET A 100 -22.03 16.71 5.26
C MET A 100 -22.67 17.95 4.60
N PHE A 101 -22.09 19.14 4.81
CA PHE A 101 -22.59 20.38 4.19
C PHE A 101 -22.17 20.54 2.73
N SER A 102 -20.91 20.26 2.41
CA SER A 102 -20.35 20.46 1.05
C SER A 102 -20.72 19.33 0.09
N ARG A 103 -21.04 18.13 0.60
CA ARG A 103 -21.44 16.93 -0.17
C ARG A 103 -20.56 16.69 -1.40
N PRO A 104 -19.23 16.50 -1.22
CA PRO A 104 -18.33 16.14 -2.32
C PRO A 104 -18.66 14.76 -2.90
N PHE A 105 -19.28 13.89 -2.11
CA PHE A 105 -19.82 12.59 -2.46
C PHE A 105 -21.01 12.26 -1.55
N GLU A 106 -21.83 11.30 -1.95
CA GLU A 106 -23.00 10.84 -1.20
C GLU A 106 -22.91 9.35 -0.86
N ILE A 107 -23.78 8.88 0.05
CA ILE A 107 -23.89 7.45 0.34
C ILE A 107 -24.32 6.72 -0.94
N GLY A 108 -23.61 5.65 -1.27
CA GLY A 108 -23.77 4.89 -2.52
C GLY A 108 -22.81 5.31 -3.64
N ASP A 109 -22.07 6.41 -3.49
CA ASP A 109 -21.05 6.77 -4.47
C ASP A 109 -19.83 5.84 -4.41
N TRP A 110 -19.27 5.56 -5.59
CA TRP A 110 -17.97 4.95 -5.72
C TRP A 110 -16.88 6.01 -5.64
N VAL A 111 -16.09 5.97 -4.58
CA VAL A 111 -15.01 6.92 -4.32
C VAL A 111 -13.68 6.21 -4.08
N LYS A 112 -12.60 6.91 -4.42
CA LYS A 112 -11.24 6.58 -4.01
C LYS A 112 -10.71 7.71 -3.13
N VAL A 113 -10.28 7.38 -1.91
CA VAL A 113 -9.70 8.30 -0.92
C VAL A 113 -8.30 7.82 -0.62
N GLY A 114 -7.28 8.57 -1.06
CA GLY A 114 -5.90 8.07 -1.07
C GLY A 114 -5.81 6.74 -1.81
N ASP A 115 -5.31 5.69 -1.14
CA ASP A 115 -5.20 4.34 -1.70
C ASP A 115 -6.43 3.45 -1.44
N LYS A 116 -7.44 3.96 -0.73
CA LYS A 116 -8.64 3.20 -0.37
C LYS A 116 -9.73 3.44 -1.39
N ASP A 117 -10.26 2.35 -1.94
CA ASP A 117 -11.20 2.37 -3.05
C ASP A 117 -12.46 1.58 -2.68
N GLY A 118 -13.65 2.17 -2.84
CA GLY A 118 -14.89 1.51 -2.47
C GLY A 118 -16.15 2.35 -2.58
N ILE A 119 -17.27 1.74 -2.18
CA ILE A 119 -18.57 2.40 -2.14
C ILE A 119 -18.80 3.02 -0.77
N VAL A 120 -19.23 4.28 -0.72
CA VAL A 120 -19.59 4.95 0.54
C VAL A 120 -20.85 4.30 1.10
N THR A 121 -20.76 3.75 2.31
CA THR A 121 -21.88 3.07 2.97
C THR A 121 -22.51 3.91 4.07
N ASP A 122 -21.71 4.71 4.78
CA ASP A 122 -22.19 5.55 5.87
C ASP A 122 -21.25 6.75 6.09
N ILE A 123 -21.81 7.87 6.53
CA ILE A 123 -21.06 9.10 6.88
C ILE A 123 -21.53 9.55 8.26
N THR A 124 -20.69 9.30 9.27
CA THR A 124 -20.94 9.72 10.65
C THR A 124 -20.24 11.04 10.95
N ILE A 125 -20.48 11.60 12.14
CA ILE A 125 -19.86 12.87 12.58
C ILE A 125 -18.32 12.77 12.59
N VAL A 126 -17.75 11.60 12.91
CA VAL A 126 -16.31 11.42 13.08
C VAL A 126 -15.66 10.56 12.01
N ASN A 127 -16.38 9.62 11.41
CA ASN A 127 -15.85 8.66 10.45
C ASN A 127 -16.73 8.52 9.21
N THR A 128 -16.11 8.22 8.08
CA THR A 128 -16.73 7.78 6.83
C THR A 128 -16.44 6.30 6.63
N ARG A 129 -17.46 5.51 6.27
CA ARG A 129 -17.33 4.07 6.02
C ARG A 129 -17.39 3.75 4.53
N LEU A 130 -16.35 3.09 4.03
CA LEU A 130 -16.29 2.56 2.67
C LEU A 130 -16.45 1.04 2.70
N GLN A 131 -17.12 0.48 1.70
CA GLN A 131 -17.09 -0.96 1.42
C GLN A 131 -16.21 -1.20 0.20
N THR A 132 -15.13 -1.97 0.37
CA THR A 132 -14.22 -2.35 -0.73
C THR A 132 -14.92 -3.33 -1.67
N PHE A 133 -14.32 -3.56 -2.84
CA PHE A 133 -14.85 -4.55 -3.79
C PHE A 133 -14.66 -6.00 -3.36
N ASP A 134 -13.81 -6.22 -2.36
CA ASP A 134 -13.62 -7.50 -1.69
C ASP A 134 -14.65 -7.72 -0.54
N GLY A 135 -15.53 -6.74 -0.31
CA GLY A 135 -16.62 -6.82 0.67
C GLY A 135 -16.23 -6.36 2.09
N GLU A 136 -15.02 -5.83 2.28
CA GLU A 136 -14.52 -5.37 3.57
C GLU A 136 -15.03 -3.95 3.89
N TYR A 137 -15.26 -3.66 5.16
CA TYR A 137 -15.59 -2.31 5.61
C TYR A 137 -14.35 -1.57 6.11
N VAL A 138 -14.02 -0.48 5.44
CA VAL A 138 -12.93 0.42 5.81
C VAL A 138 -13.50 1.66 6.48
N MET A 139 -13.07 1.92 7.71
CA MET A 139 -13.45 3.11 8.48
C MET A 139 -12.35 4.16 8.36
N LEU A 140 -12.69 5.31 7.79
CA LEU A 140 -11.78 6.43 7.61
C LEU A 140 -12.20 7.59 8.53
N PRO A 141 -11.30 8.12 9.37
CA PRO A 141 -11.55 9.38 10.08
C PRO A 141 -11.87 10.50 9.09
N ASN A 142 -12.83 11.36 9.42
CA ASN A 142 -13.26 12.40 8.50
C ASN A 142 -12.16 13.46 8.23
N ASP A 143 -11.27 13.69 9.19
CA ASP A 143 -10.07 14.52 9.01
C ASP A 143 -9.07 13.87 8.05
N TYR A 144 -8.96 12.54 8.01
CA TYR A 144 -8.20 11.83 6.99
C TYR A 144 -8.86 12.01 5.62
N VAL A 145 -10.18 11.83 5.50
CA VAL A 145 -10.89 12.02 4.21
C VAL A 145 -10.77 13.46 3.71
N GLY A 146 -10.88 14.44 4.60
CA GLY A 146 -10.78 15.86 4.25
C GLY A 146 -9.36 16.35 3.95
N SER A 147 -8.33 15.63 4.39
CA SER A 147 -6.93 15.99 4.14
C SER A 147 -6.32 15.26 2.93
N ASN A 148 -6.96 14.20 2.43
CA ASN A 148 -6.51 13.43 1.28
C ASN A 148 -7.27 13.79 0.00
N GLU A 149 -6.70 13.46 -1.16
CA GLU A 149 -7.39 13.55 -2.44
C GLU A 149 -8.58 12.58 -2.48
N VAL A 150 -9.75 13.10 -2.85
CA VAL A 150 -10.98 12.33 -3.02
C VAL A 150 -11.39 12.32 -4.49
N THR A 151 -11.28 11.17 -5.14
CA THR A 151 -11.73 10.96 -6.52
C THR A 151 -13.09 10.26 -6.51
N ASN A 152 -14.12 10.93 -7.01
CA ASN A 152 -15.44 10.34 -7.18
C ASN A 152 -15.60 9.76 -8.60
N ARG A 153 -15.78 8.43 -8.70
CA ARG A 153 -15.91 7.72 -9.97
C ARG A 153 -17.35 7.59 -10.46
N SER A 154 -18.35 7.71 -9.59
CA SER A 154 -19.77 7.51 -9.94
C SER A 154 -20.55 8.77 -10.27
N ARG A 155 -20.19 9.92 -9.71
CA ARG A 155 -21.02 11.13 -9.72
C ARG A 155 -21.37 11.65 -11.11
N LYS A 156 -20.49 11.49 -12.10
CA LYS A 156 -20.75 11.93 -13.49
C LYS A 156 -21.63 10.94 -14.27
N GLY A 157 -21.99 9.79 -13.69
CA GLY A 157 -22.79 8.75 -14.34
C GLY A 157 -22.07 8.00 -15.46
N ARG A 158 -20.81 8.34 -15.74
CA ARG A 158 -19.94 7.70 -16.73
C ARG A 158 -18.50 7.73 -16.27
N LEU A 159 -17.74 6.70 -16.65
CA LEU A 159 -16.35 6.53 -16.28
C LEU A 159 -15.52 6.14 -17.50
N ARG A 160 -14.38 6.80 -17.70
CA ARG A 160 -13.43 6.42 -18.74
C ARG A 160 -12.49 5.35 -18.20
N ILE A 161 -12.33 4.27 -18.94
CA ILE A 161 -11.44 3.16 -18.66
C ILE A 161 -10.30 3.20 -19.67
N HIS A 162 -9.12 2.81 -19.21
CA HIS A 162 -7.89 2.69 -19.98
C HIS A 162 -7.43 1.24 -19.95
N VAL A 163 -7.09 0.68 -21.09
CA VAL A 163 -6.53 -0.67 -21.25
C VAL A 163 -5.33 -0.57 -22.17
N GLU A 164 -4.21 -1.16 -21.75
CA GLU A 164 -2.97 -1.09 -22.51
C GLU A 164 -2.70 -2.42 -23.21
N VAL A 165 -2.33 -2.34 -24.48
CA VAL A 165 -1.97 -3.51 -25.30
C VAL A 165 -0.71 -3.22 -26.10
N GLY A 166 0.25 -4.15 -26.05
CA GLY A 166 1.48 -4.07 -26.83
C GLY A 166 1.34 -4.75 -28.19
N VAL A 167 1.85 -4.11 -29.24
CA VAL A 167 1.97 -4.69 -30.58
C VAL A 167 3.44 -4.78 -31.00
N ASP A 168 3.77 -5.76 -31.83
CA ASP A 168 5.15 -6.00 -32.30
C ASP A 168 5.66 -4.79 -33.10
N TYR A 169 6.92 -4.40 -32.91
CA TYR A 169 7.55 -3.27 -33.60
C TYR A 169 7.52 -3.35 -35.12
N THR A 170 7.36 -4.54 -35.67
CA THR A 170 7.24 -4.77 -37.12
C THR A 170 5.82 -4.59 -37.65
N THR A 171 4.83 -4.44 -36.77
CA THR A 171 3.42 -4.25 -37.13
C THR A 171 3.17 -2.84 -37.64
N ASP A 172 2.26 -2.69 -38.63
CA ASP A 172 1.68 -1.40 -38.98
C ASP A 172 0.80 -0.90 -37.81
N VAL A 173 1.34 0.06 -37.07
CA VAL A 173 0.72 0.62 -35.86
C VAL A 173 -0.60 1.32 -36.18
N ASP A 174 -0.67 2.06 -37.29
CA ASP A 174 -1.89 2.77 -37.67
C ASP A 174 -3.01 1.77 -38.00
N ARG A 175 -2.67 0.69 -38.72
CA ARG A 175 -3.60 -0.41 -38.98
C ARG A 175 -4.06 -1.09 -37.70
N ALA A 176 -3.15 -1.40 -36.78
CA ALA A 176 -3.50 -2.01 -35.49
C ALA A 176 -4.43 -1.12 -34.66
N MET A 177 -4.21 0.20 -34.66
CA MET A 177 -5.08 1.16 -33.98
C MET A 177 -6.49 1.18 -34.57
N ASP A 178 -6.63 1.13 -35.90
CA ASP A 178 -7.92 1.10 -36.58
C ASP A 178 -8.69 -0.21 -36.27
N VAL A 179 -8.00 -1.35 -36.33
CA VAL A 179 -8.59 -2.67 -35.99
C VAL A 179 -9.09 -2.69 -34.53
N ALA A 180 -8.28 -2.22 -33.58
CA ALA A 180 -8.69 -2.16 -32.18
C ALA A 180 -9.88 -1.21 -31.95
N LYS A 181 -9.91 -0.09 -32.68
CA LYS A 181 -11.00 0.90 -32.59
C LYS A 181 -12.32 0.35 -33.13
N GLU A 182 -12.26 -0.39 -34.24
CA GLU A 182 -13.42 -1.08 -34.83
C GLU A 182 -13.93 -2.17 -33.89
N ALA A 183 -13.04 -3.05 -33.40
CA ALA A 183 -13.39 -4.11 -32.46
C ALA A 183 -14.04 -3.60 -31.16
N MET A 184 -13.59 -2.46 -30.64
CA MET A 184 -14.24 -1.82 -29.49
C MET A 184 -15.64 -1.28 -29.83
N GLY A 185 -15.87 -0.82 -31.06
CA GLY A 185 -17.15 -0.26 -31.49
C GLY A 185 -18.32 -1.23 -31.39
N ASP A 186 -18.05 -2.53 -31.45
CA ASP A 186 -19.05 -3.61 -31.40
C ASP A 186 -19.33 -4.11 -29.97
N VAL A 187 -18.62 -3.61 -28.96
CA VAL A 187 -18.79 -4.05 -27.56
C VAL A 187 -20.01 -3.36 -26.92
N GLU A 188 -21.00 -4.15 -26.50
CA GLU A 188 -22.25 -3.64 -25.91
C GLU A 188 -22.08 -2.93 -24.55
N ASP A 189 -21.08 -3.32 -23.76
CA ASP A 189 -20.86 -2.79 -22.41
C ASP A 189 -20.21 -1.39 -22.38
N ILE A 190 -19.86 -0.82 -23.54
CA ILE A 190 -19.24 0.51 -23.65
C ILE A 190 -20.16 1.53 -24.32
N LEU A 191 -19.94 2.80 -24.04
CA LEU A 191 -20.67 3.91 -24.65
C LEU A 191 -20.21 4.14 -26.09
N THR A 192 -21.16 4.25 -27.02
CA THR A 192 -20.91 4.70 -28.39
C THR A 192 -20.62 6.21 -28.46
N VAL A 193 -21.13 6.99 -27.50
CA VAL A 193 -20.91 8.45 -27.40
C VAL A 193 -20.54 8.80 -25.95
N PRO A 194 -19.29 9.26 -25.67
CA PRO A 194 -18.18 9.47 -26.62
C PRO A 194 -17.65 8.16 -27.21
N ARG A 195 -17.24 8.20 -28.49
CA ARG A 195 -16.67 7.02 -29.18
C ARG A 195 -15.37 6.56 -28.51
N PRO A 196 -15.09 5.24 -28.53
CA PRO A 196 -13.81 4.72 -28.09
C PRO A 196 -12.67 5.29 -28.94
N GLN A 197 -11.51 5.44 -28.32
CA GLN A 197 -10.30 5.97 -28.94
C GLN A 197 -9.15 5.02 -28.66
N VAL A 198 -8.30 4.82 -29.65
CA VAL A 198 -6.99 4.19 -29.48
C VAL A 198 -5.96 5.26 -29.70
N VAL A 199 -4.94 5.32 -28.85
CA VAL A 199 -3.79 6.19 -29.06
C VAL A 199 -2.50 5.42 -28.85
N LEU A 200 -1.46 5.83 -29.56
CA LEU A 200 -0.10 5.41 -29.27
C LEU A 200 0.33 6.00 -27.91
N LYS A 201 0.72 5.14 -26.97
CA LYS A 201 1.09 5.54 -25.61
C LYS A 201 2.60 5.70 -25.47
N SER A 202 3.36 4.65 -25.78
CA SER A 202 4.82 4.59 -25.59
C SER A 202 5.46 3.51 -26.47
N PHE A 203 6.78 3.62 -26.61
CA PHE A 203 7.64 2.55 -27.11
C PHE A 203 8.28 1.88 -25.88
N ASP A 204 7.94 0.62 -25.61
CA ASP A 204 8.41 -0.14 -24.46
C ASP A 204 9.42 -1.22 -24.89
N ASP A 205 10.04 -1.93 -23.95
CA ASP A 205 11.21 -2.81 -24.20
C ASP A 205 11.05 -3.84 -25.32
N SER A 206 9.84 -4.34 -25.55
CA SER A 206 9.57 -5.40 -26.54
C SER A 206 8.32 -5.15 -27.38
N ALA A 207 7.63 -4.03 -27.17
CA ALA A 207 6.38 -3.72 -27.84
C ALA A 207 6.17 -2.21 -28.01
N VAL A 208 5.37 -1.87 -29.01
CA VAL A 208 4.76 -0.55 -29.14
C VAL A 208 3.43 -0.59 -28.38
N THR A 209 3.27 0.25 -27.35
CA THR A 209 2.09 0.19 -26.47
C THR A 209 0.99 1.14 -26.93
N LEU A 210 -0.21 0.59 -27.11
CA LEU A 210 -1.44 1.30 -27.43
C LEU A 210 -2.30 1.45 -26.16
N ASP A 211 -2.89 2.63 -25.95
CA ASP A 211 -3.85 2.90 -24.88
C ASP A 211 -5.27 2.96 -25.46
N LEU A 212 -6.05 1.92 -25.14
CA LEU A 212 -7.45 1.75 -25.49
C LEU A 212 -8.32 2.50 -24.49
N ARG A 213 -9.01 3.54 -24.95
CA ARG A 213 -9.81 4.44 -24.13
C ARG A 213 -11.28 4.31 -24.49
N PHE A 214 -12.10 3.89 -23.52
CA PHE A 214 -13.54 3.77 -23.70
C PHE A 214 -14.29 4.24 -22.46
N TRP A 215 -15.56 4.58 -22.64
CA TRP A 215 -16.42 5.03 -21.55
C TRP A 215 -17.46 3.97 -21.21
N ILE A 216 -17.79 3.83 -19.94
CA ILE A 216 -18.95 3.06 -19.49
C ILE A 216 -19.99 4.00 -18.86
N ASP A 217 -21.27 3.63 -18.93
CA ASP A 217 -22.33 4.28 -18.17
C ASP A 217 -22.49 3.63 -16.78
N LYS A 218 -23.17 4.30 -15.85
CA LYS A 218 -23.55 3.76 -14.53
C LYS A 218 -22.41 2.96 -13.88
N PRO A 219 -21.26 3.62 -13.62
CA PRO A 219 -20.03 2.94 -13.24
C PRO A 219 -20.23 2.18 -11.94
N SER A 220 -19.88 0.90 -11.98
CA SER A 220 -19.79 0.00 -10.84
C SER A 220 -18.61 -0.92 -11.11
N SER A 221 -17.98 -1.46 -10.06
CA SER A 221 -16.85 -2.39 -10.21
C SER A 221 -17.19 -3.55 -11.15
N ARG A 222 -18.36 -4.18 -10.97
CA ARG A 222 -18.81 -5.27 -11.86
C ARG A 222 -18.93 -4.86 -13.32
N ARG A 223 -19.44 -3.66 -13.62
CA ARG A 223 -19.59 -3.19 -15.01
C ARG A 223 -18.24 -2.80 -15.60
N MET A 224 -17.35 -2.18 -14.81
CA MET A 224 -15.97 -1.88 -15.22
C MET A 224 -15.26 -3.16 -15.65
N TRP A 225 -15.25 -4.18 -14.79
CA TRP A 225 -14.58 -5.45 -15.09
C TRP A 225 -15.17 -6.14 -16.32
N ARG A 226 -16.52 -6.18 -16.44
CA ARG A 226 -17.16 -6.78 -17.61
C ARG A 226 -16.78 -6.07 -18.91
N ALA A 227 -16.87 -4.73 -18.94
CA ALA A 227 -16.50 -3.94 -20.10
C ALA A 227 -15.02 -4.11 -20.47
N GLN A 228 -14.13 -4.11 -19.46
CA GLN A 228 -12.71 -4.33 -19.67
C GLN A 228 -12.42 -5.71 -20.27
N THR A 229 -13.00 -6.78 -19.71
CA THR A 229 -12.85 -8.15 -20.25
C THR A 229 -13.40 -8.25 -21.67
N ALA A 230 -14.58 -7.65 -21.94
CA ALA A 230 -15.18 -7.68 -23.27
C ALA A 230 -14.31 -6.97 -24.31
N VAL A 231 -13.78 -5.78 -23.98
CA VAL A 231 -12.85 -5.04 -24.86
C VAL A 231 -11.57 -5.82 -25.10
N ILE A 232 -10.94 -6.35 -24.04
CA ILE A 232 -9.70 -7.14 -24.19
C ILE A 232 -9.93 -8.35 -25.09
N SER A 233 -11.03 -9.08 -24.88
CA SER A 233 -11.36 -10.25 -25.70
C SER A 233 -11.63 -9.87 -27.16
N ALA A 234 -12.42 -8.83 -27.41
CA ALA A 234 -12.75 -8.39 -28.76
C ALA A 234 -11.51 -7.91 -29.53
N VAL A 235 -10.66 -7.09 -28.90
CA VAL A 235 -9.43 -6.60 -29.51
C VAL A 235 -8.45 -7.74 -29.75
N LYS A 236 -8.31 -8.68 -28.81
CA LYS A 236 -7.45 -9.85 -29.00
C LYS A 236 -7.90 -10.67 -30.21
N THR A 237 -9.20 -10.98 -30.31
CA THR A 237 -9.75 -11.74 -31.45
C THR A 237 -9.51 -11.01 -32.77
N ALA A 238 -9.79 -9.71 -32.83
CA ALA A 238 -9.57 -8.91 -34.04
C ALA A 238 -8.08 -8.84 -34.43
N PHE A 239 -7.17 -8.75 -33.46
CA PHE A 239 -5.73 -8.78 -33.72
C PHE A 239 -5.28 -10.13 -34.26
N ASP A 240 -5.78 -11.24 -33.70
CA ASP A 240 -5.47 -12.59 -34.20
C ASP A 240 -5.98 -12.79 -35.65
N GLU A 241 -7.16 -12.27 -35.98
CA GLU A 241 -7.77 -12.38 -37.32
C GLU A 241 -7.05 -11.54 -38.39
N GLU A 242 -6.61 -10.33 -38.03
CA GLU A 242 -5.90 -9.40 -38.92
C GLU A 242 -4.37 -9.62 -38.93
N GLY A 243 -3.87 -10.60 -38.18
CA GLY A 243 -2.44 -10.91 -38.11
C GLY A 243 -1.59 -9.88 -37.35
N VAL A 244 -2.21 -9.08 -36.48
CA VAL A 244 -1.52 -8.15 -35.58
C VAL A 244 -0.90 -8.94 -34.43
N LYS A 245 0.43 -9.02 -34.42
CA LYS A 245 1.17 -9.83 -33.46
C LYS A 245 1.36 -9.10 -32.13
N ILE A 246 0.92 -9.74 -31.04
CA ILE A 246 1.26 -9.33 -29.67
C ILE A 246 2.59 -10.02 -29.31
N PRO A 247 3.68 -9.27 -29.07
CA PRO A 247 5.00 -9.85 -28.90
C PRO A 247 5.18 -10.45 -27.50
N PHE A 248 5.93 -11.55 -27.42
CA PHE A 248 6.55 -11.97 -26.17
C PHE A 248 7.74 -11.06 -25.83
N PRO A 249 8.22 -11.05 -24.58
CA PRO A 249 9.47 -10.36 -24.25
C PRO A 249 10.61 -10.77 -25.18
N GLN A 250 11.25 -9.79 -25.82
CA GLN A 250 12.36 -9.99 -26.75
C GLN A 250 13.69 -9.74 -26.03
N ARG A 251 14.73 -10.49 -26.41
CA ARG A 251 16.10 -10.28 -25.96
C ARG A 251 17.05 -10.41 -27.12
N GLU A 252 17.94 -9.43 -27.26
CA GLU A 252 19.06 -9.51 -28.18
C GLU A 252 20.27 -10.10 -27.43
N LEU A 253 20.85 -11.17 -27.99
CA LEU A 253 22.07 -11.78 -27.46
C LEU A 253 23.21 -11.45 -28.42
N SER A 254 24.15 -10.64 -27.96
CA SER A 254 25.39 -10.34 -28.68
C SER A 254 26.58 -11.03 -28.00
N GLY A 255 27.41 -11.75 -28.76
CA GLY A 255 28.65 -12.32 -28.24
C GLY A 255 29.84 -11.37 -28.44
N ARG A 256 30.69 -11.21 -27.42
CA ARG A 256 31.94 -10.45 -27.55
C ARG A 256 32.96 -11.25 -28.36
N ALA A 257 33.68 -10.57 -29.25
CA ALA A 257 34.74 -11.20 -30.05
C ALA A 257 35.81 -11.88 -29.17
N GLU A 258 36.13 -11.28 -28.02
CA GLU A 258 37.15 -11.75 -27.07
C GLU A 258 36.77 -13.04 -26.34
N THR A 259 35.47 -13.36 -26.27
CA THR A 259 34.95 -14.62 -25.71
C THR A 259 34.66 -15.67 -26.79
N GLY A 260 35.17 -15.48 -28.01
CA GLY A 260 34.97 -16.42 -29.12
C GLY A 260 33.63 -16.31 -29.84
N GLY A 261 32.89 -15.21 -29.61
CA GLY A 261 31.57 -14.94 -30.21
C GLY A 261 30.41 -15.69 -29.55
N PHE A 262 29.18 -15.42 -30.03
CA PHE A 262 27.99 -16.17 -29.61
C PHE A 262 27.93 -17.47 -30.42
N ARG A 263 27.98 -18.62 -29.75
CA ARG A 263 27.90 -19.95 -30.39
C ARG A 263 26.64 -20.65 -29.90
N VAL A 264 25.72 -20.94 -30.82
CA VAL A 264 24.60 -21.85 -30.56
C VAL A 264 25.16 -23.27 -30.72
N SER A 265 25.19 -24.05 -29.65
CA SER A 265 25.60 -25.45 -29.74
C SER A 265 24.59 -26.21 -30.61
N GLU A 266 24.98 -26.58 -31.82
CA GLU A 266 24.25 -27.54 -32.64
C GLU A 266 24.27 -28.87 -31.87
N GLN A 267 23.13 -29.31 -31.36
CA GLN A 267 22.99 -30.71 -30.93
C GLN A 267 23.28 -31.59 -32.16
N PRO A 268 24.06 -32.67 -32.03
CA PRO A 268 24.28 -33.56 -33.14
C PRO A 268 22.92 -34.09 -33.58
N THR A 269 22.55 -33.81 -34.83
CA THR A 269 21.44 -34.48 -35.50
C THR A 269 21.66 -35.97 -35.28
N ILE A 270 20.82 -36.61 -34.49
CA ILE A 270 20.76 -38.07 -34.50
C ILE A 270 20.20 -38.41 -35.88
N GLU A 271 21.10 -38.58 -36.85
CA GLU A 271 20.78 -39.32 -38.08
C GLU A 271 20.24 -40.66 -37.59
N ALA A 272 18.99 -40.94 -37.94
CA ALA A 272 18.39 -42.24 -37.70
C ALA A 272 19.24 -43.24 -38.48
N ASP A 273 20.16 -43.90 -37.77
CA ASP A 273 20.88 -45.06 -38.26
C ASP A 273 19.87 -46.06 -38.83
N GLU A 274 20.27 -46.68 -39.92
CA GLU A 274 19.53 -47.66 -40.71
C GLU A 274 18.76 -48.68 -39.86
N PRO A 275 17.65 -49.25 -40.35
CA PRO A 275 16.83 -50.17 -39.57
C PRO A 275 17.69 -51.33 -39.07
N VAL A 276 17.85 -51.41 -37.75
CA VAL A 276 18.47 -52.54 -37.06
C VAL A 276 17.67 -53.79 -37.46
N ASP A 277 18.32 -54.67 -38.21
CA ASP A 277 17.80 -55.97 -38.62
C ASP A 277 17.31 -56.73 -37.39
N ALA A 278 15.99 -56.91 -37.32
CA ALA A 278 15.31 -57.67 -36.28
C ALA A 278 15.42 -59.17 -36.57
N ASP A 279 16.61 -59.74 -36.44
CA ASP A 279 16.74 -61.20 -36.34
C ASP A 279 17.93 -61.61 -35.46
N GLN A 280 17.69 -61.65 -34.14
CA GLN A 280 18.38 -62.56 -33.23
C GLN A 280 17.58 -62.77 -31.93
N PRO A 281 17.26 -64.02 -31.54
CA PRO A 281 16.39 -64.28 -30.42
C PRO A 281 17.14 -64.37 -29.08
N GLY A 282 16.60 -63.66 -28.07
CA GLY A 282 16.46 -64.16 -26.70
C GLY A 282 17.67 -64.06 -25.76
N SER A 283 17.54 -63.20 -24.75
CA SER A 283 17.74 -63.65 -23.36
C SER A 283 16.81 -62.89 -22.43
N ALA A 284 15.96 -63.64 -21.74
CA ALA A 284 15.00 -63.15 -20.78
C ALA A 284 15.72 -62.82 -19.46
N VAL A 285 15.47 -61.63 -18.90
CA VAL A 285 15.66 -61.38 -17.47
C VAL A 285 14.35 -60.83 -16.92
N ARG A 286 13.86 -61.55 -15.90
CA ARG A 286 12.55 -61.42 -15.26
C ARG A 286 12.44 -60.10 -14.47
N ARG A 287 11.25 -59.51 -14.48
CA ARG A 287 10.85 -58.50 -13.48
C ARG A 287 10.46 -59.23 -12.20
N ASP A 288 11.13 -58.91 -11.12
CA ASP A 288 10.60 -59.11 -9.77
C ASP A 288 10.21 -57.72 -9.24
N ASP A 289 8.90 -57.49 -9.17
CA ASP A 289 8.30 -56.39 -8.44
C ASP A 289 8.32 -56.73 -6.95
N GLN A 290 8.97 -55.90 -6.14
CA GLN A 290 8.78 -55.94 -4.69
C GLN A 290 8.74 -54.52 -4.11
N PHE A 291 7.53 -54.14 -3.71
CA PHE A 291 7.20 -52.99 -2.88
C PHE A 291 7.89 -53.12 -1.50
N GLY A 292 8.54 -52.04 -1.07
CA GLY A 292 9.08 -51.88 0.28
C GLY A 292 8.94 -50.43 0.73
N ASP A 293 8.04 -50.21 1.69
CA ASP A 293 7.88 -49.01 2.51
C ASP A 293 9.11 -48.79 3.42
N GLY A 294 9.44 -47.54 3.73
CA GLY A 294 10.54 -47.25 4.65
C GLY A 294 11.09 -45.83 4.60
N SER A 295 10.59 -44.99 5.49
CA SER A 295 11.20 -43.76 6.01
C SER A 295 12.69 -43.91 6.36
N GLY A 296 13.51 -42.89 6.08
CA GLY A 296 14.88 -42.82 6.57
C GLY A 296 15.53 -41.46 6.29
N VAL A 297 15.68 -40.66 7.34
CA VAL A 297 16.56 -39.49 7.44
C VAL A 297 18.01 -39.97 7.41
N THR A 298 18.87 -39.32 6.62
CA THR A 298 20.30 -39.26 6.94
C THR A 298 20.99 -38.02 6.36
N GLU A 299 21.70 -37.36 7.26
CA GLU A 299 22.70 -36.32 7.06
C GLU A 299 23.77 -36.72 6.03
N SER A 300 24.23 -35.74 5.25
CA SER A 300 25.44 -35.83 4.46
C SER A 300 26.53 -34.99 5.12
N GLY A 301 27.60 -35.67 5.52
CA GLY A 301 28.88 -35.04 5.88
C GLY A 301 29.88 -35.12 4.73
N GLY A 302 30.82 -34.16 4.73
CA GLY A 302 32.15 -34.30 4.13
C GLY A 302 32.41 -33.49 2.86
N GLY A 303 33.19 -32.41 2.99
CA GLY A 303 33.71 -31.63 1.86
C GLY A 303 34.54 -30.44 2.31
N GLU A 304 35.62 -30.71 3.04
CA GLU A 304 36.57 -29.74 3.58
C GLU A 304 37.46 -29.19 2.44
N GLY A 305 37.42 -27.88 2.18
CA GLY A 305 38.35 -27.24 1.24
C GLY A 305 37.81 -26.04 0.45
N ALA A 306 37.24 -25.02 1.12
CA ALA A 306 37.03 -23.68 0.57
C ALA A 306 36.51 -22.68 1.62
N ARG A 307 36.98 -22.76 2.87
CA ARG A 307 36.62 -21.81 3.93
C ARG A 307 37.88 -21.16 4.48
N THR A 308 38.40 -20.15 3.78
CA THR A 308 39.35 -19.17 4.32
C THR A 308 39.61 -18.07 3.28
N THR A 309 38.57 -17.33 2.88
CA THR A 309 38.75 -16.02 2.21
C THR A 309 37.49 -15.15 2.33
N ALA A 310 36.29 -15.73 2.35
CA ALA A 310 35.03 -14.97 2.49
C ALA A 310 34.72 -14.52 3.93
N GLU A 311 35.06 -15.33 4.96
CA GLU A 311 34.88 -14.94 6.36
C GLU A 311 35.84 -13.81 6.79
N THR A 312 37.02 -13.71 6.18
CA THR A 312 38.03 -12.70 6.54
C THR A 312 37.65 -11.29 6.08
N CYS A 313 36.98 -11.15 4.93
CA CYS A 313 36.51 -9.84 4.44
C CYS A 313 35.24 -9.35 5.16
N ALA A 314 34.41 -10.25 5.68
CA ALA A 314 33.24 -9.88 6.49
C ALA A 314 33.65 -9.38 7.90
N ASP A 315 34.69 -9.96 8.48
CA ASP A 315 35.22 -9.52 9.78
C ASP A 315 35.96 -8.16 9.71
N GLU A 316 36.66 -7.84 8.61
CA GLU A 316 37.32 -6.53 8.44
C GLU A 316 36.33 -5.38 8.15
N ALA A 317 35.25 -5.64 7.41
CA ALA A 317 34.20 -4.63 7.17
C ALA A 317 33.39 -4.33 8.45
N THR A 318 33.17 -5.34 9.29
CA THR A 318 32.46 -5.19 10.57
C THR A 318 33.36 -4.57 11.66
N GLY A 319 34.67 -4.84 11.59
CA GLY A 319 35.67 -4.26 12.50
C GLY A 319 35.93 -2.76 12.25
N ALA A 320 35.91 -2.31 11.00
CA ALA A 320 36.10 -0.88 10.68
C ALA A 320 34.88 -0.03 11.09
N ALA A 321 33.65 -0.54 10.92
CA ALA A 321 32.41 0.16 11.28
C ALA A 321 32.14 0.20 12.80
N MET A 322 32.79 -0.65 13.61
CA MET A 322 32.62 -0.67 15.07
C MET A 322 33.72 0.04 15.87
N SER A 323 34.74 0.62 15.22
CA SER A 323 35.80 1.35 15.94
C SER A 323 35.52 2.84 16.17
N ASP A 324 34.52 3.42 15.50
CA ASP A 324 34.16 4.85 15.64
C ASP A 324 32.85 5.11 16.41
N LEU A 325 32.30 4.06 17.04
CA LEU A 325 31.08 4.14 17.86
C LEU A 325 31.23 3.48 19.24
N ALA A 326 32.47 3.32 19.70
CA ALA A 326 32.83 2.78 21.01
C ALA A 326 33.35 3.85 22.00
N ASP A 327 32.80 5.07 21.96
CA ASP A 327 32.86 5.99 23.12
C ASP A 327 31.49 6.61 23.40
N ARG A 328 30.59 5.80 24.00
CA ARG A 328 29.61 6.21 25.03
C ARG A 328 28.71 5.04 25.43
N ARG A 329 29.14 4.36 26.50
CA ARG A 329 28.35 3.57 27.46
C ARG A 329 27.51 2.39 26.94
N GLY A 330 28.02 1.18 27.21
CA GLY A 330 27.35 0.17 28.04
C GLY A 330 26.16 -0.58 27.45
N THR A 331 26.44 -1.78 26.93
CA THR A 331 25.63 -3.01 27.00
C THR A 331 24.11 -2.87 27.16
N GLU A 332 23.34 -3.06 26.08
CA GLU A 332 22.15 -3.92 26.07
C GLU A 332 21.70 -4.23 24.63
N THR A 333 21.40 -5.51 24.37
CA THR A 333 20.91 -6.03 23.10
C THR A 333 19.50 -5.51 22.80
N THR A 334 19.26 -4.87 21.66
CA THR A 334 17.90 -4.55 21.18
C THR A 334 17.81 -4.74 19.66
N VAL A 335 16.77 -5.47 19.24
CA VAL A 335 16.37 -5.75 17.86
C VAL A 335 15.88 -4.46 17.18
N TYR A 336 16.39 -4.12 15.99
CA TYR A 336 15.97 -2.93 15.23
C TYR A 336 15.34 -3.32 13.87
N GLN A 337 14.10 -2.88 13.64
CA GLN A 337 13.45 -2.76 12.33
C GLN A 337 13.70 -1.33 11.81
N PRO A 338 14.23 -1.12 10.60
CA PRO A 338 14.49 0.23 10.13
C PRO A 338 13.22 0.93 9.64
N ALA A 339 13.00 2.14 10.16
CA ALA A 339 12.08 3.14 9.62
C ALA A 339 12.79 4.00 8.56
N GLU A 340 11.99 4.62 7.70
CA GLU A 340 12.29 5.22 6.38
C GLU A 340 13.35 6.34 6.32
N ASP A 341 14.00 6.72 7.43
CA ASP A 341 15.05 7.76 7.47
C ASP A 341 16.49 7.25 7.24
N SER A 342 16.67 5.98 6.88
CA SER A 342 18.00 5.34 6.73
C SER A 342 18.62 5.44 5.33
N LEU A 343 17.89 5.95 4.33
CA LEU A 343 18.38 6.09 2.94
C LEU A 343 19.42 7.20 2.77
N LEU A 344 19.29 8.30 3.52
CA LEU A 344 20.20 9.45 3.44
C LEU A 344 21.57 9.20 4.11
N LEU A 345 21.61 8.36 5.14
CA LEU A 345 22.88 7.97 5.79
C LEU A 345 23.65 6.92 4.97
N ALA A 346 22.93 6.07 4.21
CA ALA A 346 23.56 5.08 3.32
C ALA A 346 24.26 5.75 2.12
N GLU A 347 23.65 6.77 1.51
CA GLU A 347 24.30 7.53 0.43
C GLU A 347 25.57 8.27 0.90
N THR A 348 25.57 8.76 2.15
CA THR A 348 26.71 9.51 2.70
C THR A 348 27.88 8.58 3.05
N ALA A 349 27.61 7.35 3.52
CA ALA A 349 28.66 6.37 3.83
C ALA A 349 29.32 5.77 2.56
N VAL A 350 28.60 5.70 1.44
CA VAL A 350 29.11 5.16 0.16
C VAL A 350 30.06 6.14 -0.54
N ALA A 351 30.00 7.44 -0.22
CA ALA A 351 30.86 8.45 -0.84
C ALA A 351 32.32 8.45 -0.34
N GLU A 352 32.64 7.78 0.78
CA GLU A 352 33.95 7.90 1.45
C GLU A 352 34.84 6.64 1.38
N LEU A 353 34.38 5.57 0.73
CA LEU A 353 35.13 4.32 0.56
C LEU A 353 35.50 4.07 -0.92
N SER A 354 36.42 4.89 -1.43
CA SER A 354 37.15 4.58 -2.67
C SER A 354 38.61 4.28 -2.33
N THR A 355 38.89 3.04 -1.96
CA THR A 355 40.26 2.50 -1.95
C THR A 355 40.25 1.07 -2.47
N ARG A 356 40.75 0.95 -3.71
CA ARG A 356 41.23 -0.20 -4.49
C ARG A 356 40.50 -1.55 -4.28
N ASP A 357 39.89 -1.99 -5.38
CA ASP A 357 39.45 -3.36 -5.67
C ASP A 357 38.08 -3.82 -5.12
N CYS A 358 37.14 -2.88 -4.92
CA CYS A 358 35.72 -3.20 -4.78
C CYS A 358 34.86 -2.18 -5.57
N VAL A 359 34.08 -2.65 -6.54
CA VAL A 359 33.04 -1.85 -7.21
C VAL A 359 31.69 -2.31 -6.69
N LEU A 360 30.95 -1.40 -6.08
CA LEU A 360 29.62 -1.64 -5.49
C LEU A 360 28.57 -0.99 -6.39
N GLU A 361 27.79 -1.79 -7.12
CA GLU A 361 26.61 -1.30 -7.84
C GLU A 361 25.36 -1.41 -6.96
N VAL A 362 24.66 -0.29 -6.77
CA VAL A 362 23.39 -0.24 -6.03
C VAL A 362 22.24 -0.21 -7.05
N GLY A 363 21.52 -1.32 -7.18
CA GLY A 363 20.28 -1.38 -7.95
C GLY A 363 19.06 -0.98 -7.11
N THR A 364 18.27 -0.01 -7.57
CA THR A 364 17.00 0.35 -6.93
C THR A 364 15.86 -0.49 -7.51
N GLY A 365 15.47 -1.54 -6.77
CA GLY A 365 14.31 -2.36 -7.11
C GLY A 365 13.91 -3.28 -5.95
N SER A 366 12.72 -3.04 -5.38
CA SER A 366 12.07 -3.88 -4.37
C SER A 366 12.90 -4.21 -3.12
N GLY A 367 13.13 -3.22 -2.25
CA GLY A 367 13.29 -3.44 -0.80
C GLY A 367 14.44 -4.33 -0.30
N TYR A 368 15.41 -4.70 -1.14
CA TYR A 368 16.60 -5.47 -0.76
C TYR A 368 17.85 -4.83 -1.34
N VAL A 369 18.95 -4.81 -0.57
CA VAL A 369 20.29 -4.44 -1.03
C VAL A 369 21.07 -5.73 -1.27
N ALA A 370 21.50 -5.98 -2.50
CA ALA A 370 22.34 -7.12 -2.85
C ALA A 370 23.73 -6.63 -3.25
N ALA A 371 24.78 -7.10 -2.58
CA ALA A 371 26.17 -6.85 -2.96
C ALA A 371 26.71 -8.07 -3.73
N THR A 372 27.32 -7.84 -4.88
CA THR A 372 27.98 -8.91 -5.67
C THR A 372 29.44 -8.51 -5.88
N VAL A 373 30.38 -9.38 -5.50
CA VAL A 373 31.82 -9.17 -5.68
C VAL A 373 32.21 -9.73 -7.05
N ALA A 374 32.71 -8.88 -7.94
CA ALA A 374 33.32 -9.30 -9.20
C ALA A 374 34.83 -9.47 -8.99
N ASP A 375 35.32 -10.71 -9.06
CA ASP A 375 36.75 -11.02 -9.02
C ASP A 375 37.37 -10.67 -10.38
N GLY A 376 38.35 -9.75 -10.36
CA GLY A 376 38.98 -9.24 -11.56
C GLY A 376 40.48 -9.16 -11.37
N GLU A 377 41.21 -10.25 -11.66
CA GLU A 377 42.52 -10.17 -12.31
C GLU A 377 43.03 -11.55 -12.78
N SER A 378 43.14 -11.73 -14.10
CA SER A 378 44.15 -12.60 -14.73
C SER A 378 44.73 -11.81 -15.90
N GLY A 379 45.84 -11.12 -15.62
CA GLY A 379 46.48 -10.18 -16.54
C GLY A 379 47.96 -10.00 -16.23
N SER A 380 48.74 -11.04 -16.52
CA SER A 380 50.21 -11.04 -16.60
C SER A 380 50.82 -9.74 -17.16
N ARG A 381 51.83 -9.17 -16.46
CA ARG A 381 52.88 -8.34 -17.08
C ARG A 381 54.27 -8.50 -16.43
N VAL A 382 55.15 -9.17 -17.19
CA VAL A 382 56.52 -8.80 -17.59
C VAL A 382 57.53 -8.27 -16.55
N GLY A 383 58.67 -8.98 -16.45
CA GLY A 383 59.99 -8.34 -16.60
C GLY A 383 61.14 -8.78 -15.68
N ARG A 384 61.92 -9.81 -16.08
CA ARG A 384 63.36 -9.69 -16.35
C ARG A 384 63.88 -10.88 -17.15
#